data_AF-A0A1Q8V7H2-F1
#
_entry.id   AF-A0A1Q8V7H2-F1
#
_cell.length_a   1.000
_cell.length_b   1.000
_cell.length_c   1.000
_cell.angle_alpha   90.00
_cell.angle_beta   90.00
_cell.angle_gamma   90.00
#
_symmetry.space_group_name_H-M   'P 1'
#
loop_
_entity.id
_entity.type
_entity.pdbx_description
1 polymer ?
#
loop_
_entity_poly.entity_id
_entity_poly.type
_entity_poly.pdbx_seq_one_letter_code
_entity_poly.pdbx_strand_id
1 'polypeptide(L)'
;MDVTHALDLDAPAIGFRHLSSNSFLNQQANRWLTTEQAVYDFLPVLPLTTRIADWVRTYLDLADRVQEQGHDLEAAFFVRGAEFFMQPGNPLKSPNRQRFVTSLRRCFALEPDLVPFEGGLLPAYELTDPDAAQPPRSTWVVFGGFDSYIEELFPVLAAVAKRGRRIIAFEGPGQGGALEADLETGTTPGLRRGKRLTMRNDWAAPVSAVLDHFDVEEATLIGMSLGGGLVMHAAAGEPRARRVVAFDVLDDFLEVLVSQSLPPALTRRAGRSLARLKPLITRAPAKVLNRVLTEQADRDPMTGWGMWQGMHVTGTHSPVEFLRAAATFSTAGVSPRVTGDVLLLQGAEDEFVPLHQMVRQAEHLTAARSVTTRTFTRAESAASHCQTGNTGLMARTILAWEEGL
;
A
#
# COMPACT_ATOMS: atom_id res chain seq x y z
N MET A 1 -8.90 20.79 -4.28
CA MET A 1 -7.70 20.03 -4.67
C MET A 1 -6.96 20.80 -5.76
N ASP A 2 -5.64 20.91 -5.64
CA ASP A 2 -4.72 21.33 -6.69
C ASP A 2 -4.33 20.13 -7.56
N VAL A 3 -4.43 20.28 -8.88
CA VAL A 3 -4.16 19.22 -9.87
C VAL A 3 -2.83 19.39 -10.60
N THR A 4 -2.02 20.38 -10.22
CA THR A 4 -0.71 20.66 -10.86
C THR A 4 0.24 19.47 -10.77
N HIS A 5 0.15 18.71 -9.68
CA HIS A 5 0.96 17.51 -9.43
C HIS A 5 0.24 16.19 -9.79
N ALA A 6 -0.91 16.25 -10.46
CA ALA A 6 -1.58 15.06 -10.95
C ALA A 6 -0.71 14.39 -12.03
N LEU A 7 -0.58 13.06 -11.94
CA LEU A 7 0.14 12.27 -12.93
C LEU A 7 -0.52 12.43 -14.30
N ASP A 8 0.27 12.64 -15.35
CA ASP A 8 -0.25 12.49 -16.71
C ASP A 8 -0.42 11.00 -17.03
N LEU A 9 -1.67 10.53 -17.07
CA LEU A 9 -1.97 9.14 -17.37
C LEU A 9 -1.61 8.76 -18.81
N ASP A 10 -1.39 9.68 -19.75
CA ASP A 10 -1.04 9.31 -21.13
C ASP A 10 0.47 9.50 -21.42
N ALA A 11 1.23 10.04 -20.47
CA ALA A 11 2.66 10.18 -20.58
C ALA A 11 3.39 8.82 -20.67
N PRO A 12 4.59 8.78 -21.25
CA PRO A 12 5.46 7.61 -21.20
C PRO A 12 5.70 7.14 -19.76
N ALA A 13 5.90 5.84 -19.59
CA ALA A 13 6.21 5.28 -18.28
C ALA A 13 7.53 5.87 -17.73
N ILE A 14 7.55 6.26 -16.45
CA ILE A 14 8.79 6.64 -15.76
C ILE A 14 9.82 5.50 -15.83
N GLY A 15 9.35 4.26 -15.80
CA GLY A 15 10.17 3.07 -15.98
C GLY A 15 10.67 2.48 -14.66
N PHE A 16 10.98 1.19 -14.70
CA PHE A 16 11.60 0.47 -13.58
C PHE A 16 13.09 0.23 -13.88
N ARG A 17 13.97 0.60 -12.95
CA ARG A 17 15.43 0.60 -13.12
C ARG A 17 16.09 -0.39 -12.17
N HIS A 18 17.26 -0.88 -12.58
CA HIS A 18 18.15 -1.65 -11.71
C HIS A 18 19.13 -0.69 -11.00
N LEU A 19 18.70 -0.18 -9.86
CA LEU A 19 19.38 0.78 -8.98
C LEU A 19 20.17 0.09 -7.84
N SER A 20 19.86 -1.16 -7.51
CA SER A 20 20.59 -1.93 -6.50
C SER A 20 20.56 -3.43 -6.81
N SER A 21 21.63 -4.13 -6.44
CA SER A 21 21.66 -5.60 -6.50
C SER A 21 20.83 -6.27 -5.40
N ASN A 22 20.42 -5.51 -4.39
CA ASN A 22 19.46 -5.97 -3.39
C ASN A 22 18.05 -5.61 -3.86
N SER A 23 17.20 -6.63 -4.10
CA SER A 23 15.86 -6.45 -4.68
C SER A 23 14.95 -5.56 -3.83
N PHE A 24 15.04 -5.63 -2.50
CA PHE A 24 14.28 -4.77 -1.60
C PHE A 24 14.65 -3.30 -1.77
N LEU A 25 15.93 -2.98 -1.69
CA LEU A 25 16.41 -1.61 -1.89
C LEU A 25 16.11 -1.12 -3.31
N ASN A 26 16.26 -1.99 -4.31
CA ASN A 26 15.91 -1.67 -5.69
C ASN A 26 14.43 -1.30 -5.84
N GLN A 27 13.55 -2.10 -5.22
CA GLN A 27 12.12 -1.87 -5.28
C GLN A 27 11.72 -0.55 -4.62
N GLN A 28 12.19 -0.34 -3.39
CA GLN A 28 11.88 0.88 -2.66
C GLN A 28 12.43 2.11 -3.38
N ALA A 29 13.65 2.03 -3.94
CA ALA A 29 14.21 3.13 -4.71
C ALA A 29 13.31 3.54 -5.88
N ASN A 30 12.84 2.58 -6.68
CA ASN A 30 11.97 2.87 -7.81
C ASN A 30 10.60 3.43 -7.37
N ARG A 31 10.07 3.01 -6.22
CA ARG A 31 8.78 3.51 -5.68
C ARG A 31 8.78 5.03 -5.44
N TRP A 32 9.94 5.60 -5.08
CA TRP A 32 10.07 7.03 -4.80
C TRP A 32 10.33 7.89 -6.04
N LEU A 33 10.63 7.28 -7.18
CA LEU A 33 10.88 7.97 -8.44
C LEU A 33 9.57 8.16 -9.20
N THR A 34 8.72 9.06 -8.70
CA THR A 34 7.36 9.29 -9.23
C THR A 34 7.32 10.25 -10.42
N THR A 35 8.39 11.00 -10.66
CA THR A 35 8.54 11.95 -11.78
C THR A 35 9.86 11.77 -12.52
N GLU A 36 9.97 12.26 -13.76
CA GLU A 36 11.25 12.28 -14.48
C GLU A 36 12.29 13.15 -13.76
N GLN A 37 11.84 14.22 -13.10
CA GLN A 37 12.69 15.08 -12.28
C GLN A 37 13.29 14.31 -11.10
N ALA A 38 12.48 13.51 -10.38
CA ALA A 38 12.99 12.65 -9.30
C ALA A 38 14.07 11.69 -9.81
N VAL A 39 13.90 11.10 -11.00
CA VAL A 39 14.92 10.23 -11.62
C VAL A 39 16.20 11.01 -11.89
N TYR A 40 16.08 12.18 -12.53
CA TYR A 40 17.22 13.03 -12.87
C TYR A 40 18.02 13.45 -11.64
N ASP A 41 17.33 13.79 -10.55
CA ASP A 41 17.94 14.23 -9.30
C ASP A 41 18.57 13.08 -8.51
N PHE A 42 17.97 11.89 -8.53
CA PHE A 42 18.41 10.75 -7.73
C PHE A 42 19.61 10.01 -8.33
N LEU A 43 19.63 9.78 -9.66
CA LEU A 43 20.67 8.95 -10.29
C LEU A 43 22.11 9.42 -10.01
N PRO A 44 22.45 10.73 -10.02
CA PRO A 44 23.80 11.20 -9.72
C PRO A 44 24.25 10.94 -8.27
N VAL A 45 23.32 10.75 -7.34
CA VAL A 45 23.59 10.54 -5.91
C VAL A 45 23.25 9.13 -5.41
N LEU A 46 22.92 8.22 -6.33
CA LEU A 46 22.54 6.84 -6.04
C LEU A 46 23.61 6.15 -5.15
N PRO A 47 23.24 5.69 -3.95
CA PRO A 47 24.18 5.05 -3.04
C PRO A 47 24.58 3.64 -3.54
N LEU A 48 25.87 3.42 -3.78
CA LEU A 48 26.44 2.13 -4.24
C LEU A 48 26.74 1.16 -3.09
N THR A 49 25.73 0.91 -2.25
CA THR A 49 25.86 0.17 -0.98
C THR A 49 24.54 -0.48 -0.61
N THR A 50 24.58 -1.51 0.24
CA THR A 50 23.37 -2.15 0.80
C THR A 50 23.06 -1.67 2.22
N ARG A 51 23.86 -0.74 2.78
CA ARG A 51 23.64 -0.21 4.13
C ARG A 51 22.48 0.79 4.13
N ILE A 52 21.39 0.46 4.81
CA ILE A 52 20.20 1.31 4.95
C ILE A 52 20.55 2.75 5.39
N ALA A 53 21.50 2.92 6.31
CA ALA A 53 21.89 4.25 6.81
C ALA A 53 22.43 5.19 5.71
N ASP A 54 23.07 4.64 4.67
CA ASP A 54 23.54 5.44 3.54
C ASP A 54 22.38 5.87 2.66
N TRP A 55 21.41 4.99 2.42
CA TRP A 55 20.19 5.30 1.67
C TRP A 55 19.37 6.38 2.36
N VAL A 56 19.14 6.24 3.67
CA VAL A 56 18.42 7.23 4.47
C VAL A 56 19.09 8.61 4.38
N ARG A 57 20.42 8.66 4.52
CA ARG A 57 21.16 9.93 4.40
C ARG A 57 21.03 10.52 2.99
N THR A 58 21.24 9.73 1.93
CA THR A 58 21.07 10.21 0.55
C THR A 58 19.68 10.79 0.32
N TYR A 59 18.64 10.11 0.77
CA TYR A 59 17.26 10.59 0.61
C TYR A 59 17.00 11.90 1.33
N LEU A 60 17.47 12.06 2.58
CA LEU A 60 17.29 13.32 3.31
C LEU A 60 18.09 14.47 2.69
N ASP A 61 19.36 14.23 2.34
CA ASP A 61 20.22 15.24 1.70
C ASP A 61 19.64 15.68 0.34
N LEU A 62 19.05 14.75 -0.41
CA LEU A 62 18.40 15.04 -1.68
C LEU A 62 17.08 15.78 -1.49
N ALA A 63 16.26 15.36 -0.51
CA ALA A 63 15.01 16.03 -0.18
C ALA A 63 15.21 17.51 0.15
N ASP A 64 16.20 17.83 0.98
CA ASP A 64 16.51 19.21 1.36
C ASP A 64 16.95 20.03 0.13
N ARG A 65 17.83 19.46 -0.71
CA ARG A 65 18.34 20.12 -1.92
C ARG A 65 17.24 20.42 -2.94
N VAL A 66 16.39 19.45 -3.26
CA VAL A 66 15.36 19.66 -4.28
C VAL A 66 14.23 20.55 -3.75
N GLN A 67 13.97 20.54 -2.43
CA GLN A 67 13.06 21.49 -1.81
C GLN A 67 13.58 22.93 -1.91
N GLU A 68 14.87 23.18 -1.70
CA GLU A 68 15.48 24.52 -1.91
C GLU A 68 15.35 25.02 -3.36
N GLN A 69 15.17 24.11 -4.32
CA GLN A 69 14.96 24.41 -5.74
C GLN A 69 13.47 24.58 -6.10
N GLY A 70 12.55 24.40 -5.13
CA GLY A 70 11.11 24.50 -5.34
C GLY A 70 10.45 23.20 -5.84
N HIS A 71 11.16 22.07 -5.84
CA HIS A 71 10.61 20.76 -6.21
C HIS A 71 10.01 20.06 -4.98
N ASP A 72 8.91 20.64 -4.46
CA ASP A 72 8.28 20.22 -3.20
C ASP A 72 7.74 18.78 -3.23
N LEU A 73 7.20 18.33 -4.37
CA LEU A 73 6.66 16.98 -4.53
C LEU A 73 7.77 15.94 -4.44
N GLU A 74 8.84 16.12 -5.21
CA GLU A 74 10.02 15.27 -5.22
C GLU A 74 10.67 15.22 -3.84
N ALA A 75 10.81 16.38 -3.18
CA ALA A 75 11.34 16.46 -1.83
C ALA A 75 10.54 15.58 -0.87
N ALA A 76 9.20 15.64 -0.93
CA ALA A 76 8.34 14.85 -0.08
C ALA A 76 8.53 13.33 -0.32
N PHE A 77 8.59 12.88 -1.58
CA PHE A 77 8.85 11.46 -1.88
C PHE A 77 10.23 10.99 -1.41
N PHE A 78 11.26 11.83 -1.46
CA PHE A 78 12.56 11.48 -0.88
C PHE A 78 12.52 11.44 0.65
N VAL A 79 11.82 12.36 1.32
CA VAL A 79 11.56 12.25 2.78
C VAL A 79 10.87 10.94 3.11
N ARG A 80 9.85 10.55 2.33
CA ARG A 80 9.15 9.27 2.48
C ARG A 80 10.12 8.10 2.32
N GLY A 81 11.02 8.16 1.34
CA GLY A 81 12.02 7.14 1.10
C GLY A 81 13.02 6.97 2.24
N ALA A 82 13.37 8.05 2.94
CA ALA A 82 14.15 7.99 4.16
C ALA A 82 13.35 7.41 5.34
N GLU A 83 12.15 7.97 5.57
CA GLU A 83 11.25 7.61 6.68
C GLU A 83 10.88 6.12 6.67
N PHE A 84 10.71 5.55 5.48
CA PHE A 84 10.35 4.15 5.26
C PHE A 84 11.25 3.17 6.03
N PHE A 85 12.54 3.48 6.14
CA PHE A 85 13.51 2.63 6.82
C PHE A 85 13.67 2.92 8.32
N MET A 86 12.93 3.88 8.87
CA MET A 86 13.02 4.28 10.28
C MET A 86 12.06 3.45 11.14
N GLN A 87 12.61 2.78 12.15
CA GLN A 87 11.84 2.00 13.13
C GLN A 87 11.04 2.89 14.09
N PRO A 88 9.95 2.38 14.69
CA PRO A 88 9.34 2.99 15.86
C PRO A 88 10.40 3.25 16.95
N GLY A 89 10.46 4.47 17.46
CA GLY A 89 11.47 4.91 18.44
C GLY A 89 12.70 5.60 17.84
N ASN A 90 12.90 5.56 16.51
CA ASN A 90 13.86 6.45 15.86
C ASN A 90 13.35 7.91 15.99
N PRO A 91 14.12 8.84 16.58
CA PRO A 91 13.67 10.22 16.80
C PRO A 91 13.40 10.99 15.50
N LEU A 92 13.93 10.51 14.37
CA LEU A 92 13.71 11.10 13.05
C LEU A 92 12.42 10.62 12.37
N LYS A 93 11.78 9.54 12.85
CA LYS A 93 10.62 8.95 12.17
C LYS A 93 9.43 9.91 12.13
N SER A 94 8.91 10.31 13.30
CA SER A 94 7.72 11.16 13.38
C SER A 94 7.89 12.53 12.70
N PRO A 95 9.01 13.25 12.85
CA PRO A 95 9.22 14.50 12.12
C PRO A 95 9.22 14.33 10.60
N ASN A 96 9.87 13.28 10.08
CA ASN A 96 9.90 13.05 8.63
C ASN A 96 8.56 12.55 8.10
N ARG A 97 7.81 11.75 8.88
CA ARG A 97 6.43 11.41 8.55
C ARG A 97 5.57 12.66 8.41
N GLN A 98 5.60 13.55 9.41
CA GLN A 98 4.83 14.79 9.37
C GLN A 98 5.26 15.65 8.18
N ARG A 99 6.56 15.80 7.93
CA ARG A 99 7.08 16.51 6.76
C ARG A 99 6.52 15.93 5.46
N PHE A 100 6.50 14.60 5.29
CA PHE A 100 5.91 13.96 4.11
C PHE A 100 4.41 14.27 3.98
N VAL A 101 3.61 13.95 5.01
CA VAL A 101 2.14 14.09 4.98
C VAL A 101 1.72 15.54 4.75
N THR A 102 2.29 16.49 5.50
CA THR A 102 1.99 17.93 5.34
C THR A 102 2.41 18.46 3.97
N SER A 103 3.52 17.97 3.41
CA SER A 103 3.96 18.39 2.07
C SER A 103 3.01 17.90 0.98
N LEU A 104 2.55 16.65 1.04
CA LEU A 104 1.59 16.12 0.07
C LEU A 104 0.23 16.81 0.19
N ARG A 105 -0.27 17.01 1.42
CA ARG A 105 -1.49 17.81 1.68
C ARG A 105 -1.38 19.21 1.07
N ARG A 106 -0.24 19.87 1.21
CA ARG A 106 0.02 21.19 0.60
C ARG A 106 0.06 21.13 -0.92
N CYS A 107 0.82 20.20 -1.50
CA CYS A 107 0.98 20.05 -2.96
C CYS A 107 -0.37 19.82 -3.66
N PHE A 108 -1.30 19.12 -3.03
CA PHE A 108 -2.60 18.81 -3.60
C PHE A 108 -3.73 19.66 -3.03
N ALA A 109 -3.45 20.59 -2.11
CA ALA A 109 -4.46 21.36 -1.36
C ALA A 109 -5.59 20.46 -0.84
N LEU A 110 -5.21 19.38 -0.15
CA LEU A 110 -6.10 18.37 0.42
C LEU A 110 -5.93 18.33 1.93
N GLU A 111 -7.06 18.22 2.62
CA GLU A 111 -7.14 18.08 4.06
C GLU A 111 -8.02 16.86 4.37
N PRO A 112 -7.69 16.06 5.40
CA PRO A 112 -8.47 14.86 5.67
C PRO A 112 -9.76 15.19 6.43
N ASP A 113 -10.87 14.59 6.00
CA ASP A 113 -12.02 14.38 6.86
C ASP A 113 -11.74 13.23 7.84
N LEU A 114 -12.06 13.44 9.11
CA LEU A 114 -11.73 12.49 10.18
C LEU A 114 -12.96 11.64 10.52
N VAL A 115 -13.06 10.46 9.91
CA VAL A 115 -14.20 9.55 10.10
C VAL A 115 -14.10 8.83 11.45
N PRO A 116 -15.06 9.00 12.38
CA PRO A 116 -15.03 8.30 13.67
C PRO A 116 -15.19 6.79 13.52
N PHE A 117 -14.30 6.01 14.13
CA PHE A 117 -14.36 4.55 14.08
C PHE A 117 -13.77 3.91 15.34
N GLU A 118 -14.59 3.16 16.10
CA GLU A 118 -14.17 2.40 17.29
C GLU A 118 -13.32 3.17 18.32
N GLY A 119 -13.60 4.47 18.48
CA GLY A 119 -12.86 5.36 19.38
C GLY A 119 -11.54 5.90 18.81
N GLY A 120 -11.18 5.52 17.59
CA GLY A 120 -10.15 6.14 16.75
C GLY A 120 -10.77 6.96 15.61
N LEU A 121 -9.93 7.36 14.67
CA LEU A 121 -10.30 8.16 13.50
C LEU A 121 -9.66 7.54 12.25
N LEU A 122 -10.41 7.48 11.16
CA LEU A 122 -9.93 7.11 9.83
C LEU A 122 -9.78 8.41 9.03
N PRO A 123 -8.56 8.91 8.76
CA PRO A 123 -8.39 10.04 7.86
C PRO A 123 -8.76 9.61 6.45
N ALA A 124 -9.63 10.41 5.82
CA ALA A 124 -10.11 10.18 4.48
C ALA A 124 -10.04 11.49 3.66
N TYR A 125 -9.67 11.37 2.40
CA TYR A 125 -9.54 12.48 1.47
C TYR A 125 -10.52 12.28 0.32
N GLU A 126 -11.32 13.31 0.04
CA GLU A 126 -12.14 13.34 -1.16
C GLU A 126 -11.42 14.10 -2.29
N LEU A 127 -11.26 13.44 -3.44
CA LEU A 127 -10.71 14.03 -4.65
C LEU A 127 -11.77 13.97 -5.75
N THR A 128 -12.08 15.15 -6.29
CA THR A 128 -12.94 15.34 -7.46
C THR A 128 -12.23 16.26 -8.44
N ASP A 129 -12.55 16.15 -9.73
CA ASP A 129 -12.04 17.08 -10.72
C ASP A 129 -12.62 18.49 -10.46
N PRO A 130 -11.79 19.50 -10.11
CA PRO A 130 -12.27 20.84 -9.79
C PRO A 130 -12.90 21.54 -11.01
N ASP A 131 -12.56 21.11 -12.22
CA ASP A 131 -13.02 21.70 -13.48
C ASP A 131 -14.13 20.85 -14.15
N ALA A 132 -14.71 19.90 -13.41
CA ALA A 132 -15.69 18.96 -13.96
C ALA A 132 -16.96 19.67 -14.45
N ALA A 133 -17.25 19.52 -15.75
CA ALA A 133 -18.51 20.00 -16.33
C ALA A 133 -19.70 19.04 -16.07
N GLN A 134 -19.43 17.82 -15.63
CA GLN A 134 -20.41 16.76 -15.40
C GLN A 134 -20.18 16.12 -14.03
N PRO A 135 -21.22 15.58 -13.38
CA PRO A 135 -21.03 14.83 -12.14
C PRO A 135 -20.12 13.61 -12.36
N PRO A 136 -19.42 13.14 -11.31
CA PRO A 136 -18.62 11.93 -11.39
C PRO A 136 -19.43 10.72 -11.86
N ARG A 137 -18.82 9.88 -12.70
CA ARG A 137 -19.44 8.68 -13.27
C ARG A 137 -19.53 7.52 -12.29
N SER A 138 -18.58 7.45 -11.38
CA SER A 138 -18.43 6.39 -10.38
C SER A 138 -17.66 6.94 -9.16
N THR A 139 -17.79 6.25 -8.03
CA THR A 139 -17.01 6.52 -6.81
C THR A 139 -16.01 5.40 -6.58
N TRP A 140 -14.72 5.74 -6.55
CA TRP A 140 -13.65 4.84 -6.15
C TRP A 140 -13.34 5.06 -4.69
N VAL A 141 -13.26 3.98 -3.93
CA VAL A 141 -12.85 4.02 -2.53
C VAL A 141 -11.54 3.25 -2.40
N VAL A 142 -10.47 3.97 -2.10
CA VAL A 142 -9.10 3.49 -2.22
C VAL A 142 -8.43 3.46 -0.85
N PHE A 143 -7.77 2.35 -0.55
CA PHE A 143 -6.97 2.21 0.67
C PHE A 143 -5.70 1.41 0.41
N GLY A 144 -4.71 1.63 1.28
CA GLY A 144 -3.39 1.03 1.16
C GLY A 144 -3.29 -0.41 1.68
N GLY A 145 -2.06 -0.81 1.98
CA GLY A 145 -1.69 -2.10 2.55
C GLY A 145 -0.82 -1.96 3.80
N PHE A 146 0.30 -2.68 3.83
CA PHE A 146 1.11 -2.97 5.02
C PHE A 146 1.94 -1.79 5.56
N ASP A 147 2.37 -0.89 4.69
CA ASP A 147 3.23 0.26 5.02
C ASP A 147 2.71 1.58 4.45
N SER A 148 1.45 1.59 4.03
CA SER A 148 0.91 2.67 3.22
C SER A 148 0.65 3.94 4.01
N TYR A 149 1.08 5.03 3.41
CA TYR A 149 0.45 6.34 3.56
C TYR A 149 -0.36 6.63 2.31
N ILE A 150 -1.66 6.91 2.48
CA ILE A 150 -2.56 7.06 1.33
C ILE A 150 -2.17 8.24 0.43
N GLU A 151 -1.50 9.24 1.02
CA GLU A 151 -0.97 10.42 0.35
C GLU A 151 0.04 10.08 -0.77
N GLU A 152 0.71 8.94 -0.69
CA GLU A 152 1.60 8.45 -1.75
C GLU A 152 0.86 8.26 -3.09
N LEU A 153 -0.45 8.00 -3.04
CA LEU A 153 -1.28 7.78 -4.22
C LEU A 153 -1.92 9.06 -4.77
N PHE A 154 -1.78 10.21 -4.11
CA PHE A 154 -2.40 11.46 -4.58
C PHE A 154 -2.10 11.81 -6.04
N PRO A 155 -0.85 11.69 -6.55
CA PRO A 155 -0.58 11.99 -7.96
C PRO A 155 -1.44 11.17 -8.93
N VAL A 156 -1.56 9.85 -8.70
CA VAL A 156 -2.34 8.98 -9.59
C VAL A 156 -3.85 9.10 -9.34
N LEU A 157 -4.28 9.29 -8.08
CA LEU A 157 -5.69 9.44 -7.74
C LEU A 157 -6.27 10.77 -8.24
N ALA A 158 -5.51 11.87 -8.15
CA ALA A 158 -5.90 13.14 -8.74
C ALA A 158 -6.07 13.02 -10.27
N ALA A 159 -5.20 12.24 -10.92
CA ALA A 159 -5.29 12.00 -12.35
C ALA A 159 -6.51 11.15 -12.74
N VAL A 160 -6.87 10.16 -11.92
CA VAL A 160 -8.11 9.38 -12.07
C VAL A 160 -9.33 10.28 -11.83
N ALA A 161 -9.30 11.18 -10.85
CA ALA A 161 -10.36 12.13 -10.58
C ALA A 161 -10.63 13.03 -11.80
N LYS A 162 -9.57 13.57 -12.44
CA LYS A 162 -9.63 14.31 -13.72
C LYS A 162 -10.22 13.51 -14.89
N ARG A 163 -10.33 12.18 -14.75
CA ARG A 163 -11.02 11.33 -15.73
C ARG A 163 -12.48 11.06 -15.35
N GLY A 164 -13.05 11.84 -14.44
CA GLY A 164 -14.48 11.84 -14.11
C GLY A 164 -14.88 10.86 -13.02
N ARG A 165 -13.97 10.48 -12.13
CA ARG A 165 -14.23 9.64 -10.96
C ARG A 165 -14.26 10.48 -9.68
N ARG A 166 -15.15 10.17 -8.74
CA ARG A 166 -15.06 10.66 -7.35
C ARG A 166 -14.14 9.70 -6.62
N ILE A 167 -13.09 10.18 -5.95
CA ILE A 167 -12.19 9.32 -5.19
C ILE A 167 -12.35 9.62 -3.71
N ILE A 168 -12.57 8.59 -2.90
CA ILE A 168 -12.44 8.62 -1.45
C ILE A 168 -11.23 7.77 -1.08
N ALA A 169 -10.12 8.41 -0.72
CA ALA A 169 -8.88 7.73 -0.36
C ALA A 169 -8.70 7.78 1.15
N PHE A 170 -8.59 6.65 1.85
CA PHE A 170 -8.54 6.65 3.31
C PHE A 170 -7.50 5.70 3.90
N GLU A 171 -7.12 5.97 5.14
CA GLU A 171 -6.26 5.10 5.94
C GLU A 171 -7.08 4.37 7.00
N GLY A 172 -7.08 3.04 6.94
CA GLY A 172 -7.79 2.18 7.87
C GLY A 172 -6.95 1.76 9.09
N PRO A 173 -7.50 0.90 9.97
CA PRO A 173 -6.72 0.29 11.05
C PRO A 173 -5.43 -0.33 10.54
N GLY A 174 -4.29 0.01 11.15
CA GLY A 174 -2.97 -0.45 10.70
C GLY A 174 -2.25 0.45 9.70
N GLN A 175 -2.87 1.56 9.27
CA GLN A 175 -2.35 2.44 8.23
C GLN A 175 -2.25 3.89 8.72
N GLY A 176 -1.29 4.63 8.15
CA GLY A 176 -0.85 5.97 8.55
C GLY A 176 -1.49 6.60 9.79
N GLY A 177 -2.27 7.65 9.62
CA GLY A 177 -2.79 8.47 10.70
C GLY A 177 -3.74 7.71 11.63
N ALA A 178 -4.46 6.71 11.13
CA ALA A 178 -5.28 5.82 11.98
C ALA A 178 -4.42 4.97 12.93
N LEU A 179 -3.24 4.55 12.48
CA LEU A 179 -2.27 3.80 13.28
C LEU A 179 -1.43 4.70 14.19
N GLU A 180 -0.93 5.82 13.69
CA GLU A 180 -0.04 6.68 14.46
C GLU A 180 -0.81 7.54 15.48
N ALA A 181 -2.12 7.74 15.26
CA ALA A 181 -2.97 8.60 16.08
C ALA A 181 -2.35 10.00 16.31
N ASP A 182 -1.70 10.49 15.25
CA ASP A 182 -0.90 11.72 15.23
C ASP A 182 -1.47 12.78 14.28
N LEU A 183 -2.65 12.52 13.71
CA LEU A 183 -3.46 13.51 13.01
C LEU A 183 -3.65 14.70 13.95
N GLU A 184 -3.15 15.83 13.50
CA GLU A 184 -2.42 16.78 14.32
C GLU A 184 -3.21 17.28 15.54
N THR A 185 -2.55 17.27 16.70
CA THR A 185 -2.95 18.09 17.85
C THR A 185 -3.03 19.56 17.42
N GLY A 186 -4.22 20.04 17.05
CA GLY A 186 -4.45 21.48 16.81
C GLY A 186 -5.36 21.86 15.64
N THR A 187 -5.79 20.95 14.77
CA THR A 187 -6.65 21.31 13.62
C THR A 187 -8.14 21.37 13.96
N THR A 188 -8.56 20.78 15.08
CA THR A 188 -9.94 20.90 15.59
C THR A 188 -9.92 21.11 17.11
N PRO A 189 -10.29 22.30 17.62
CA PRO A 189 -10.42 22.53 19.06
C PRO A 189 -11.42 21.53 19.67
N GLY A 190 -10.94 20.61 20.50
CA GLY A 190 -11.77 19.65 21.23
C GLY A 190 -11.66 18.18 20.80
N LEU A 191 -10.92 17.85 19.73
CA LEU A 191 -10.70 16.45 19.36
C LEU A 191 -9.71 15.80 20.36
N ARG A 192 -10.23 14.93 21.24
CA ARG A 192 -9.38 14.06 22.06
C ARG A 192 -8.54 13.19 21.11
N ARG A 193 -7.27 13.00 21.44
CA ARG A 193 -6.36 12.09 20.72
C ARG A 193 -7.07 10.75 20.50
N GLY A 194 -7.36 10.41 19.24
CA GLY A 194 -8.06 9.18 18.89
C GLY A 194 -7.27 7.95 19.36
N LYS A 195 -7.96 6.85 19.65
CA LYS A 195 -7.31 5.58 19.93
C LYS A 195 -6.52 5.12 18.68
N ARG A 196 -5.28 4.69 18.88
CA ARG A 196 -4.49 3.96 17.86
C ARG A 196 -5.25 2.73 17.36
N LEU A 197 -5.43 2.63 16.05
CA LEU A 197 -6.10 1.50 15.40
C LEU A 197 -5.07 0.59 14.74
N THR A 198 -4.94 -0.64 15.23
CA THR A 198 -3.99 -1.63 14.71
C THR A 198 -4.60 -2.44 13.56
N MET A 199 -3.72 -2.94 12.67
CA MET A 199 -4.09 -3.74 11.51
C MET A 199 -4.95 -4.93 11.90
N ARG A 200 -6.06 -5.11 11.20
CA ARG A 200 -7.02 -6.21 11.34
C ARG A 200 -7.47 -6.68 9.96
N ASN A 201 -8.00 -7.89 9.86
CA ASN A 201 -8.40 -8.48 8.58
C ASN A 201 -9.86 -8.18 8.20
N ASP A 202 -10.75 -7.91 9.16
CA ASP A 202 -12.17 -7.65 8.94
C ASP A 202 -12.42 -6.19 8.53
N TRP A 203 -12.26 -5.96 7.24
CA TRP A 203 -12.31 -4.63 6.62
C TRP A 203 -13.68 -4.15 6.15
N ALA A 204 -14.74 -4.95 6.34
CA ALA A 204 -16.10 -4.50 6.04
C ALA A 204 -16.49 -3.29 6.91
N ALA A 205 -16.30 -3.38 8.23
CA ALA A 205 -16.67 -2.31 9.17
C ALA A 205 -15.99 -0.95 8.92
N PRO A 206 -14.65 -0.86 8.76
CA PRO A 206 -14.02 0.43 8.47
C PRO A 206 -14.45 0.98 7.10
N VAL A 207 -14.63 0.13 6.09
CA VAL A 207 -15.14 0.57 4.78
C VAL A 207 -16.57 1.10 4.91
N SER A 208 -17.47 0.38 5.60
CA SER A 208 -18.85 0.86 5.81
C SER A 208 -18.89 2.22 6.48
N ALA A 209 -18.05 2.45 7.50
CA ALA A 209 -17.97 3.75 8.18
C ALA A 209 -17.56 4.89 7.23
N VAL A 210 -16.61 4.64 6.32
CA VAL A 210 -16.22 5.62 5.30
C VAL A 210 -17.35 5.82 4.29
N LEU A 211 -17.97 4.75 3.78
CA LEU A 211 -19.07 4.89 2.83
C LEU A 211 -20.25 5.66 3.42
N ASP A 212 -20.59 5.42 4.68
CA ASP A 212 -21.65 6.13 5.40
C ASP A 212 -21.30 7.61 5.59
N HIS A 213 -20.04 7.93 5.90
CA HIS A 213 -19.60 9.31 6.12
C HIS A 213 -19.69 10.17 4.85
N PHE A 214 -19.39 9.58 3.69
CA PHE A 214 -19.36 10.29 2.40
C PHE A 214 -20.63 10.09 1.55
N ASP A 215 -21.69 9.52 2.14
CA ASP A 215 -22.97 9.22 1.48
C ASP A 215 -22.77 8.41 0.17
N VAL A 216 -21.93 7.37 0.22
CA VAL A 216 -21.62 6.53 -0.94
C VAL A 216 -22.57 5.33 -0.98
N GLU A 217 -23.41 5.28 -2.02
CA GLU A 217 -24.40 4.21 -2.23
C GLU A 217 -23.88 3.05 -3.09
N GLU A 218 -22.90 3.31 -3.95
CA GLU A 218 -22.23 2.32 -4.78
C GLU A 218 -20.75 2.69 -4.94
N ALA A 219 -19.87 1.71 -4.76
CA ALA A 219 -18.43 1.92 -4.81
C ALA A 219 -17.68 0.89 -5.66
N THR A 220 -16.62 1.38 -6.29
CA THR A 220 -15.47 0.59 -6.74
C THR A 220 -14.44 0.57 -5.61
N LEU A 221 -14.31 -0.54 -4.89
CA LEU A 221 -13.32 -0.68 -3.83
C LEU A 221 -11.98 -1.09 -4.42
N ILE A 222 -10.91 -0.40 -4.02
CA ILE A 222 -9.55 -0.66 -4.52
C ILE A 222 -8.60 -0.77 -3.32
N GLY A 223 -8.01 -1.94 -3.14
CA GLY A 223 -7.04 -2.18 -2.08
C GLY A 223 -5.64 -2.40 -2.63
N MET A 224 -4.67 -1.62 -2.16
CA MET A 224 -3.29 -1.70 -2.63
C MET A 224 -2.41 -2.67 -1.82
N SER A 225 -1.63 -3.53 -2.47
CA SER A 225 -0.71 -4.49 -1.83
C SER A 225 -1.43 -5.43 -0.85
N LEU A 226 -1.10 -5.43 0.46
CA LEU A 226 -1.91 -6.11 1.49
C LEU A 226 -3.39 -5.69 1.42
N GLY A 227 -3.67 -4.47 0.99
CA GLY A 227 -5.00 -3.98 0.65
C GLY A 227 -5.76 -4.88 -0.33
N GLY A 228 -5.08 -5.57 -1.25
CA GLY A 228 -5.72 -6.51 -2.17
C GLY A 228 -6.31 -7.75 -1.50
N GLY A 229 -5.82 -8.12 -0.32
CA GLY A 229 -6.48 -9.09 0.55
C GLY A 229 -7.60 -8.45 1.36
N LEU A 230 -7.33 -7.28 1.94
CA LEU A 230 -8.29 -6.54 2.78
C LEU A 230 -9.56 -6.13 2.01
N VAL A 231 -9.45 -5.81 0.73
CA VAL A 231 -10.58 -5.48 -0.14
C VAL A 231 -11.51 -6.67 -0.36
N MET A 232 -11.00 -7.90 -0.34
CA MET A 232 -11.83 -9.10 -0.38
C MET A 232 -12.61 -9.29 0.93
N HIS A 233 -11.98 -8.98 2.06
CA HIS A 233 -12.66 -8.97 3.35
C HIS A 233 -13.72 -7.87 3.43
N ALA A 234 -13.46 -6.69 2.88
CA ALA A 234 -14.44 -5.62 2.78
C ALA A 234 -15.63 -6.01 1.90
N ALA A 235 -15.36 -6.42 0.65
CA ALA A 235 -16.39 -6.75 -0.33
C ALA A 235 -17.25 -7.95 0.08
N ALA A 236 -16.72 -8.88 0.89
CA ALA A 236 -17.50 -9.99 1.42
C ALA A 236 -18.54 -9.58 2.50
N GLY A 237 -18.45 -8.35 3.02
CA GLY A 237 -19.33 -7.83 4.07
C GLY A 237 -20.03 -6.51 3.75
N GLU A 238 -19.68 -5.84 2.65
CA GLU A 238 -20.21 -4.53 2.27
C GLU A 238 -20.99 -4.61 0.93
N PRO A 239 -22.33 -4.63 0.95
CA PRO A 239 -23.15 -4.81 -0.26
C PRO A 239 -23.05 -3.66 -1.27
N ARG A 240 -22.56 -2.48 -0.87
CA ARG A 240 -22.32 -1.34 -1.77
C ARG A 240 -21.07 -1.52 -2.65
N ALA A 241 -20.20 -2.48 -2.34
CA ALA A 241 -19.03 -2.83 -3.13
C ALA A 241 -19.41 -3.61 -4.40
N ARG A 242 -19.78 -2.89 -5.47
CA ARG A 242 -20.20 -3.51 -6.74
C ARG A 242 -19.03 -3.90 -7.63
N ARG A 243 -17.94 -3.16 -7.53
CA ARG A 243 -16.69 -3.40 -8.26
C ARG A 243 -15.55 -3.50 -7.25
N VAL A 244 -14.67 -4.48 -7.42
CA VAL A 244 -13.61 -4.79 -6.46
C VAL A 244 -12.31 -4.96 -7.21
N VAL A 245 -11.27 -4.22 -6.81
CA VAL A 245 -9.95 -4.27 -7.43
C VAL A 245 -8.91 -4.61 -6.37
N ALA A 246 -8.20 -5.73 -6.57
CA ALA A 246 -7.03 -6.06 -5.80
C ALA A 246 -5.77 -5.62 -6.55
N PHE A 247 -5.07 -4.61 -6.00
CA PHE A 247 -3.94 -3.92 -6.64
C PHE A 247 -2.65 -3.98 -5.79
N ASP A 248 -1.91 -5.06 -5.72
CA ASP A 248 -2.09 -6.33 -6.41
C ASP A 248 -2.86 -7.31 -5.54
N VAL A 249 -3.19 -8.46 -6.12
CA VAL A 249 -3.75 -9.59 -5.38
C VAL A 249 -2.84 -10.01 -4.22
N LEU A 250 -3.42 -10.29 -3.05
CA LEU A 250 -2.70 -10.86 -1.90
C LEU A 250 -3.68 -11.70 -1.07
N ASP A 251 -3.69 -13.02 -1.28
CA ASP A 251 -4.73 -13.90 -0.73
C ASP A 251 -4.30 -14.64 0.55
N ASP A 252 -2.99 -14.77 0.80
CA ASP A 252 -2.42 -15.28 2.05
C ASP A 252 -1.16 -14.49 2.42
N PHE A 253 -1.29 -13.61 3.42
CA PHE A 253 -0.19 -12.75 3.87
C PHE A 253 0.92 -13.52 4.58
N LEU A 254 0.59 -14.59 5.31
CA LEU A 254 1.61 -15.42 5.94
C LEU A 254 2.48 -16.10 4.88
N GLU A 255 1.88 -16.55 3.77
CA GLU A 255 2.65 -17.12 2.66
C GLU A 255 3.62 -16.10 2.05
N VAL A 256 3.21 -14.83 1.90
CA VAL A 256 4.09 -13.75 1.44
C VAL A 256 5.31 -13.62 2.37
N LEU A 257 5.09 -13.46 3.68
CA LEU A 257 6.17 -13.30 4.67
C LEU A 257 7.13 -14.49 4.70
N VAL A 258 6.59 -15.72 4.64
CA VAL A 258 7.43 -16.92 4.66
C VAL A 258 8.20 -17.05 3.34
N SER A 259 7.59 -16.71 2.20
CA SER A 259 8.26 -16.76 0.90
C SER A 259 9.43 -15.78 0.81
N GLN A 260 9.28 -14.57 1.35
CA GLN A 260 10.35 -13.58 1.42
C GLN A 260 11.55 -14.05 2.28
N SER A 261 11.30 -14.89 3.28
CA SER A 261 12.33 -15.43 4.17
C SER A 261 13.06 -16.65 3.60
N LEU A 262 12.63 -17.17 2.44
CA LEU A 262 13.19 -18.35 1.80
C LEU A 262 14.08 -17.96 0.60
N PRO A 263 15.20 -18.68 0.37
CA PRO A 263 15.99 -18.51 -0.84
C PRO A 263 15.14 -18.63 -2.13
N PRO A 264 15.37 -17.81 -3.17
CA PRO A 264 14.59 -17.81 -4.43
C PRO A 264 14.52 -19.15 -5.18
N ALA A 265 15.47 -20.06 -4.93
CA ALA A 265 15.46 -21.41 -5.49
C ALA A 265 14.40 -22.32 -4.85
N LEU A 266 14.00 -22.04 -3.61
CA LEU A 266 13.03 -22.81 -2.84
C LEU A 266 11.61 -22.28 -3.02
N THR A 267 11.42 -20.97 -3.17
CA THR A 267 10.10 -20.34 -3.40
C THR A 267 9.43 -20.84 -4.68
N ARG A 268 10.17 -20.98 -5.80
CA ARG A 268 9.64 -21.51 -7.07
C ARG A 268 9.09 -22.94 -7.01
N ARG A 269 9.49 -23.75 -6.01
CA ARG A 269 8.98 -25.11 -5.80
C ARG A 269 7.95 -25.21 -4.68
N ALA A 270 7.80 -24.16 -3.85
CA ALA A 270 7.13 -24.24 -2.56
C ALA A 270 5.66 -23.82 -2.54
N GLY A 271 5.09 -23.34 -3.66
CA GLY A 271 3.71 -22.83 -3.75
C GLY A 271 2.59 -23.81 -3.35
N ARG A 272 2.91 -25.07 -3.05
CA ARG A 272 1.99 -26.06 -2.44
C ARG A 272 2.45 -26.58 -1.07
N SER A 273 3.70 -26.33 -0.66
CA SER A 273 4.29 -26.86 0.58
C SER A 273 4.25 -25.87 1.76
N LEU A 274 4.04 -24.58 1.50
CA LEU A 274 3.98 -23.54 2.56
C LEU A 274 2.75 -23.68 3.47
N ALA A 275 1.62 -24.14 2.94
CA ALA A 275 0.44 -24.50 3.73
C ALA A 275 0.74 -25.58 4.79
N ARG A 276 1.77 -26.42 4.58
CA ARG A 276 2.23 -27.44 5.55
C ARG A 276 3.10 -26.86 6.67
N LEU A 277 3.65 -25.65 6.50
CA LEU A 277 4.46 -24.95 7.51
C LEU A 277 3.60 -24.18 8.52
N LYS A 278 2.39 -23.74 8.13
CA LYS A 278 1.43 -23.06 9.02
C LYS A 278 1.15 -23.83 10.33
N PRO A 279 0.87 -25.16 10.32
CA PRO A 279 0.73 -25.94 11.56
C PRO A 279 2.04 -26.10 12.35
N LEU A 280 3.22 -26.04 11.72
CA LEU A 280 4.51 -26.09 12.41
C LEU A 280 4.82 -24.76 13.13
N ILE A 281 4.59 -23.62 12.48
CA ILE A 281 4.77 -22.27 13.06
C ILE A 281 3.83 -22.06 14.24
N THR A 282 2.57 -22.50 14.11
CA THR A 282 1.56 -22.36 15.17
C THR A 282 1.80 -23.26 16.37
N ARG A 283 2.44 -24.42 16.19
CA ARG A 283 2.66 -25.43 17.25
C ARG A 283 4.08 -25.41 17.84
N ALA A 284 5.03 -24.72 17.22
CA ALA A 284 6.40 -24.63 17.73
C ALA A 284 6.49 -23.80 19.04
N PRO A 285 7.43 -24.12 19.95
CA PRO A 285 7.65 -23.32 21.15
C PRO A 285 8.05 -21.88 20.81
N ALA A 286 7.31 -20.90 21.33
CA ALA A 286 7.48 -19.47 21.03
C ALA A 286 8.92 -18.98 21.22
N LYS A 287 9.62 -19.42 22.28
CA LYS A 287 11.01 -19.03 22.55
C LYS A 287 11.98 -19.46 21.45
N VAL A 288 11.80 -20.66 20.91
CA VAL A 288 12.66 -21.20 19.85
C VAL A 288 12.42 -20.45 18.54
N LEU A 289 11.14 -20.26 18.19
CA LEU A 289 10.76 -19.56 16.98
C LEU A 289 11.18 -18.08 17.00
N ASN A 290 10.99 -17.38 18.12
CA ASN A 290 11.43 -16.00 18.27
C ASN A 290 12.95 -15.87 18.08
N ARG A 291 13.75 -16.77 18.67
CA ARG A 291 15.20 -16.74 18.48
C ARG A 291 15.59 -16.88 17.02
N VAL A 292 15.02 -17.86 16.31
CA VAL A 292 15.31 -18.07 14.89
C VAL A 292 14.90 -16.86 14.04
N LEU A 293 13.71 -16.31 14.28
CA LEU A 293 13.20 -15.16 13.54
C LEU A 293 14.02 -13.89 13.78
N THR A 294 14.46 -13.65 15.02
CA THR A 294 15.37 -12.54 15.34
C THR A 294 16.73 -12.70 14.65
N GLU A 295 17.33 -13.90 14.70
CA GLU A 295 18.60 -14.16 14.02
C GLU A 295 18.50 -14.01 12.48
N GLN A 296 17.34 -14.27 11.89
CA GLN A 296 17.10 -14.01 10.46
C GLN A 296 16.92 -12.51 10.16
N ALA A 297 16.14 -11.81 10.99
CA ALA A 297 15.93 -10.37 10.89
C ALA A 297 17.24 -9.56 10.95
N ASP A 298 18.22 -10.02 11.74
CA ASP A 298 19.53 -9.37 11.85
C ASP A 298 20.43 -9.55 10.62
N ARG A 299 20.16 -10.56 9.77
CA ARG A 299 21.00 -10.90 8.61
C ARG A 299 20.50 -10.34 7.29
N ASP A 300 19.20 -10.13 7.17
CA ASP A 300 18.56 -9.68 5.94
C ASP A 300 17.76 -8.39 6.17
N PRO A 301 18.10 -7.27 5.49
CA PRO A 301 17.42 -5.99 5.66
C PRO A 301 15.91 -6.03 5.40
N MET A 302 15.43 -6.82 4.43
CA MET A 302 14.00 -6.93 4.12
C MET A 302 13.27 -7.65 5.26
N THR A 303 13.80 -8.77 5.73
CA THR A 303 13.24 -9.56 6.83
C THR A 303 13.23 -8.75 8.12
N GLY A 304 14.33 -8.07 8.44
CA GLY A 304 14.41 -7.18 9.59
C GLY A 304 13.39 -6.06 9.52
N TRP A 305 13.27 -5.42 8.35
CA TRP A 305 12.27 -4.40 8.09
C TRP A 305 10.84 -4.88 8.27
N GLY A 306 10.48 -5.98 7.58
CA GLY A 306 9.14 -6.56 7.63
C GLY A 306 8.74 -7.01 9.02
N MET A 307 9.69 -7.49 9.83
CA MET A 307 9.42 -7.93 11.19
C MET A 307 9.04 -6.76 12.12
N TRP A 308 9.84 -5.69 12.15
CA TRP A 308 9.53 -4.56 13.03
C TRP A 308 8.28 -3.81 12.55
N GLN A 309 8.11 -3.65 11.23
CA GLN A 309 6.92 -3.01 10.65
C GLN A 309 5.69 -3.85 10.97
N GLY A 310 5.80 -5.18 10.84
CA GLY A 310 4.73 -6.11 11.15
C GLY A 310 4.26 -6.03 12.59
N MET A 311 5.20 -6.01 13.54
CA MET A 311 4.89 -5.82 14.95
C MET A 311 4.25 -4.47 15.22
N HIS A 312 4.76 -3.39 14.59
CA HIS A 312 4.20 -2.05 14.71
C HIS A 312 2.74 -2.00 14.26
N VAL A 313 2.43 -2.41 13.02
CA VAL A 313 1.09 -2.27 12.45
C VAL A 313 0.08 -3.18 13.11
N THR A 314 0.47 -4.39 13.52
CA THR A 314 -0.41 -5.34 14.22
C THR A 314 -0.50 -5.09 15.72
N GLY A 315 0.35 -4.21 16.28
CA GLY A 315 0.43 -3.97 17.73
C GLY A 315 0.92 -5.18 18.53
N THR A 316 1.67 -6.08 17.89
CA THR A 316 2.22 -7.27 18.55
C THR A 316 3.61 -6.98 19.13
N HIS A 317 4.06 -7.83 20.07
CA HIS A 317 5.29 -7.57 20.84
C HIS A 317 6.38 -8.62 20.61
N SER A 318 6.15 -9.57 19.71
CA SER A 318 7.17 -10.54 19.32
C SER A 318 6.98 -11.06 17.90
N PRO A 319 8.04 -11.56 17.24
CA PRO A 319 7.97 -12.16 15.90
C PRO A 319 6.90 -13.25 15.75
N VAL A 320 6.77 -14.16 16.72
CA VAL A 320 5.75 -15.21 16.67
C VAL A 320 4.32 -14.68 16.79
N GLU A 321 4.10 -13.64 17.59
CA GLU A 321 2.79 -12.99 17.69
C GLU A 321 2.44 -12.31 16.37
N PHE A 322 3.39 -11.63 15.75
CA PHE A 322 3.21 -11.06 14.41
C PHE A 322 2.87 -12.14 13.37
N LEU A 323 3.62 -13.24 13.30
CA LEU A 323 3.30 -14.33 12.34
C LEU A 323 1.92 -14.95 12.60
N ARG A 324 1.51 -15.07 13.86
CA ARG A 324 0.16 -15.54 14.22
C ARG A 324 -0.92 -14.54 13.80
N ALA A 325 -0.67 -13.24 13.94
CA ALA A 325 -1.56 -12.21 13.43
C ALA A 325 -1.61 -12.28 11.89
N ALA A 326 -0.48 -12.32 11.20
CA ALA A 326 -0.40 -12.45 9.74
C ALA A 326 -1.15 -13.69 9.21
N ALA A 327 -1.18 -14.79 9.96
CA ALA A 327 -1.90 -16.02 9.61
C ALA A 327 -3.43 -15.84 9.47
N THR A 328 -4.00 -14.77 10.04
CA THR A 328 -5.43 -14.45 9.94
C THR A 328 -5.77 -13.66 8.69
N PHE A 329 -4.80 -13.04 8.02
CA PHE A 329 -4.96 -12.30 6.77
C PHE A 329 -4.95 -13.29 5.59
N SER A 330 -6.02 -14.08 5.53
CA SER A 330 -6.28 -15.00 4.43
C SER A 330 -7.69 -14.80 3.90
N THR A 331 -7.81 -14.69 2.59
CA THR A 331 -9.08 -14.44 1.91
C THR A 331 -9.89 -15.72 1.68
N ALA A 332 -9.33 -16.91 1.93
CA ALA A 332 -9.97 -18.19 1.60
C ALA A 332 -11.35 -18.36 2.24
N GLY A 333 -11.54 -17.84 3.46
CA GLY A 333 -12.83 -17.89 4.17
C GLY A 333 -13.85 -16.83 3.75
N VAL A 334 -13.45 -15.82 2.97
CA VAL A 334 -14.32 -14.69 2.58
C VAL A 334 -14.56 -14.59 1.08
N SER A 335 -13.62 -15.04 0.25
CA SER A 335 -13.70 -14.98 -1.22
C SER A 335 -14.96 -15.64 -1.79
N PRO A 336 -15.45 -16.79 -1.27
CA PRO A 336 -16.71 -17.38 -1.74
C PRO A 336 -17.96 -16.53 -1.47
N ARG A 337 -17.85 -15.42 -0.74
CA ARG A 337 -18.95 -14.50 -0.41
C ARG A 337 -18.87 -13.17 -1.16
N VAL A 338 -17.81 -12.91 -1.92
CA VAL A 338 -17.68 -11.70 -2.74
C VAL A 338 -18.57 -11.86 -3.97
N THR A 339 -19.50 -10.93 -4.19
CA THR A 339 -20.53 -11.02 -5.26
C THR A 339 -20.42 -9.99 -6.37
N GLY A 340 -19.55 -8.99 -6.21
CA GLY A 340 -19.31 -7.94 -7.22
C GLY A 340 -18.53 -8.43 -8.44
N ASP A 341 -18.26 -7.50 -9.36
CA ASP A 341 -17.28 -7.68 -10.43
C ASP A 341 -15.87 -7.48 -9.86
N VAL A 342 -14.96 -8.41 -10.14
CA VAL A 342 -13.63 -8.42 -9.51
C VAL A 342 -12.53 -8.30 -10.56
N LEU A 343 -11.59 -7.38 -10.34
CA LEU A 343 -10.33 -7.27 -11.07
C LEU A 343 -9.15 -7.62 -10.16
N LEU A 344 -8.37 -8.62 -10.57
CA LEU A 344 -7.14 -9.02 -9.90
C LEU A 344 -5.93 -8.56 -10.72
N LEU A 345 -5.10 -7.71 -10.14
CA LEU A 345 -3.85 -7.24 -10.75
C LEU A 345 -2.65 -7.98 -10.16
N GLN A 346 -1.60 -8.12 -10.98
CA GLN A 346 -0.33 -8.73 -10.60
C GLN A 346 0.80 -8.25 -11.50
N GLY A 347 1.97 -7.98 -10.94
CA GLY A 347 3.22 -7.88 -11.70
C GLY A 347 3.83 -9.24 -12.04
N ALA A 348 4.30 -9.45 -13.28
CA ALA A 348 4.97 -10.70 -13.69
C ALA A 348 6.30 -10.96 -12.97
N GLU A 349 6.87 -9.94 -12.34
CA GLU A 349 8.14 -9.96 -11.62
C GLU A 349 7.98 -9.42 -10.18
N ASP A 350 6.77 -9.52 -9.63
CA ASP A 350 6.46 -9.11 -8.27
C ASP A 350 7.48 -9.70 -7.27
N GLU A 351 8.15 -8.80 -6.55
CA GLU A 351 9.24 -9.13 -5.64
C GLU A 351 8.75 -9.76 -4.32
N PHE A 352 7.45 -9.69 -4.05
CA PHE A 352 6.87 -10.03 -2.75
C PHE A 352 5.78 -11.09 -2.85
N VAL A 353 4.78 -10.87 -3.68
CA VAL A 353 3.60 -11.73 -3.79
C VAL A 353 3.89 -12.90 -4.73
N PRO A 354 3.82 -14.16 -4.25
CA PRO A 354 3.97 -15.30 -5.14
C PRO A 354 2.93 -15.33 -6.26
N LEU A 355 3.38 -15.54 -7.51
CA LEU A 355 2.51 -15.40 -8.69
C LEU A 355 1.24 -16.29 -8.64
N HIS A 356 1.33 -17.45 -7.98
CA HIS A 356 0.20 -18.38 -7.86
C HIS A 356 -0.95 -17.87 -6.98
N GLN A 357 -0.76 -16.81 -6.20
CA GLN A 357 -1.84 -16.22 -5.40
C GLN A 357 -2.97 -15.64 -6.28
N MET A 358 -2.66 -15.09 -7.46
CA MET A 358 -3.69 -14.61 -8.39
C MET A 358 -4.63 -15.73 -8.85
N VAL A 359 -4.05 -16.86 -9.26
CA VAL A 359 -4.80 -18.04 -9.71
C VAL A 359 -5.66 -18.57 -8.57
N ARG A 360 -5.06 -18.75 -7.38
CA ARG A 360 -5.77 -19.26 -6.21
C ARG A 360 -6.91 -18.33 -5.75
N GLN A 361 -6.69 -17.01 -5.76
CA GLN A 361 -7.73 -16.04 -5.46
C GLN A 361 -8.88 -16.10 -6.48
N ALA A 362 -8.57 -16.16 -7.78
CA ALA A 362 -9.57 -16.28 -8.84
C ALA A 362 -10.43 -17.54 -8.68
N GLU A 363 -9.81 -18.67 -8.35
CA GLU A 363 -10.50 -19.94 -8.08
C GLU A 363 -11.43 -19.88 -6.86
N HIS A 364 -11.07 -19.12 -5.82
CA HIS A 364 -11.87 -18.98 -4.60
C HIS A 364 -13.04 -17.97 -4.73
N LEU A 365 -13.07 -17.13 -5.76
CA LEU A 365 -14.12 -16.14 -6.00
C LEU A 365 -15.37 -16.76 -6.66
N THR A 366 -15.90 -17.83 -6.07
CA THR A 366 -16.95 -18.66 -6.67
C THR A 366 -18.33 -18.01 -6.76
N ALA A 367 -18.55 -16.91 -6.04
CA ALA A 367 -19.81 -16.15 -6.06
C ALA A 367 -19.69 -14.80 -6.76
N ALA A 368 -18.50 -14.42 -7.25
CA ALA A 368 -18.29 -13.16 -7.94
C ALA A 368 -19.08 -13.14 -9.24
N ARG A 369 -19.62 -11.98 -9.61
CA ARG A 369 -20.36 -11.80 -10.87
C ARG A 369 -19.45 -12.04 -12.07
N SER A 370 -18.24 -11.50 -12.01
CA SER A 370 -17.18 -11.71 -12.97
C SER A 370 -15.83 -11.65 -12.27
N VAL A 371 -14.84 -12.34 -12.83
CA VAL A 371 -13.44 -12.28 -12.37
C VAL A 371 -12.56 -12.01 -13.59
N THR A 372 -11.94 -10.84 -13.62
CA THR A 372 -10.93 -10.44 -14.60
C THR A 372 -9.56 -10.49 -13.96
N THR A 373 -8.57 -11.02 -14.68
CA THR A 373 -7.17 -11.05 -14.21
C THR A 373 -6.28 -10.29 -15.17
N ARG A 374 -5.25 -9.63 -14.65
CA ARG A 374 -4.27 -8.90 -15.45
C ARG A 374 -2.88 -9.02 -14.85
N THR A 375 -1.99 -9.67 -15.61
CA THR A 375 -0.56 -9.71 -15.31
C THR A 375 0.18 -8.66 -16.12
N PHE A 376 0.87 -7.72 -15.46
CA PHE A 376 1.70 -6.70 -16.10
C PHE A 376 3.13 -7.19 -16.35
N THR A 377 3.71 -6.83 -17.48
CA THR A 377 5.01 -7.36 -17.94
C THR A 377 6.12 -6.33 -17.91
N ARG A 378 7.37 -6.79 -18.00
CA ARG A 378 8.56 -5.92 -18.03
C ARG A 378 8.53 -4.98 -19.23
N ALA A 379 8.02 -5.43 -20.37
CA ALA A 379 7.87 -4.61 -21.58
C ALA A 379 6.95 -3.40 -21.36
N GLU A 380 6.10 -3.46 -20.34
CA GLU A 380 5.17 -2.41 -19.96
C GLU A 380 5.70 -1.52 -18.82
N SER A 381 6.93 -1.78 -18.34
CA SER A 381 7.52 -1.11 -17.18
C SER A 381 6.67 -1.19 -15.91
N ALA A 382 5.84 -2.24 -15.79
CA ALA A 382 4.88 -2.39 -14.70
C ALA A 382 4.87 -3.81 -14.11
N ALA A 383 5.90 -4.62 -14.37
CA ALA A 383 5.99 -6.00 -13.86
C ALA A 383 6.31 -6.13 -12.38
N SER A 384 6.76 -5.05 -11.74
CA SER A 384 7.12 -5.03 -10.33
C SER A 384 5.88 -4.87 -9.45
N HIS A 385 5.99 -5.22 -8.16
CA HIS A 385 4.90 -5.08 -7.20
C HIS A 385 4.26 -3.69 -7.23
N CYS A 386 2.92 -3.67 -7.20
CA CYS A 386 2.09 -2.46 -7.30
C CYS A 386 2.37 -1.64 -8.57
N GLN A 387 2.78 -2.31 -9.67
CA GLN A 387 3.07 -1.67 -10.95
C GLN A 387 4.08 -0.51 -10.82
N THR A 388 5.01 -0.62 -9.88
CA THR A 388 6.08 0.37 -9.68
C THR A 388 6.85 0.56 -10.99
N GLY A 389 7.01 1.82 -11.40
CA GLY A 389 7.56 2.22 -12.70
C GLY A 389 6.51 2.60 -13.75
N ASN A 390 5.24 2.20 -13.60
CA ASN A 390 4.15 2.60 -14.50
C ASN A 390 2.76 2.54 -13.85
N THR A 391 2.56 3.34 -12.81
CA THR A 391 1.26 3.52 -12.14
C THR A 391 0.21 4.15 -13.05
N GLY A 392 0.63 4.89 -14.10
CA GLY A 392 -0.28 5.39 -15.13
C GLY A 392 -0.99 4.26 -15.88
N LEU A 393 -0.25 3.23 -16.32
CA LEU A 393 -0.84 2.07 -16.99
C LEU A 393 -1.76 1.27 -16.06
N MET A 394 -1.39 1.13 -14.78
CA MET A 394 -2.26 0.54 -13.77
C MET A 394 -3.59 1.28 -13.71
N ALA A 395 -3.57 2.61 -13.54
CA ALA A 395 -4.78 3.41 -13.47
C ALA A 395 -5.62 3.25 -14.75
N ARG A 396 -5.02 3.43 -15.93
CA ARG A 396 -5.74 3.26 -17.22
C ARG A 396 -6.36 1.87 -17.38
N THR A 397 -5.72 0.82 -16.86
CA THR A 397 -6.25 -0.54 -16.90
C THR A 397 -7.51 -0.67 -16.06
N ILE A 398 -7.50 -0.17 -14.82
CA ILE A 398 -8.68 -0.22 -13.94
C ILE A 398 -9.81 0.63 -14.53
N LEU A 399 -9.48 1.81 -15.07
CA LEU A 399 -10.45 2.69 -15.74
C LEU A 399 -11.13 1.99 -16.93
N ALA A 400 -10.34 1.39 -17.82
CA ALA A 400 -10.86 0.69 -18.99
C ALA A 400 -11.68 -0.55 -18.60
N TRP A 401 -11.30 -1.24 -17.52
CA TRP A 401 -12.07 -2.36 -17.00
C TRP A 401 -13.42 -1.90 -16.44
N GLU A 402 -13.46 -0.86 -15.61
CA GLU A 402 -14.70 -0.32 -15.06
C GLU A 402 -15.64 0.18 -16.17
N GLU A 403 -15.11 0.87 -17.19
CA GLU A 403 -15.88 1.39 -18.32
C GLU A 403 -16.43 0.28 -19.24
N GLY A 404 -15.86 -0.93 -19.16
CA GLY A 404 -16.30 -2.09 -19.94
C GLY A 404 -17.38 -2.95 -19.29
N LEU A 405 -17.73 -2.68 -18.03
CA LEU A 405 -18.84 -3.35 -17.29
C LEU A 405 -20.18 -2.66 -17.60
#